data_AF-A0A0R2MVT5-F1
#
_entry.id   AF-A0A0R2MVT5-F1
#
_cell.length_a   1.000
_cell.length_b   1.000
_cell.length_c   1.000
_cell.angle_alpha   90.00
_cell.angle_beta   90.00
_cell.angle_gamma   90.00
#
_symmetry.space_group_name_H-M   'P 1'
#
loop_
_entity.id
_entity.type
_entity.pdbx_description
1 polymer ?
#
loop_
_entity_poly.entity_id
_entity_poly.type
_entity_poly.pdbx_seq_one_letter_code
_entity_poly.pdbx_strand_id
1 'polypeptide(L)' 'MVNVLYTLEEGGKRAVGFKLSDGMPIPEEFEGKFKFARQKSKLAGTIRGSFFVIKGDYPD' A
#
# COMPACT_ATOMS: atom_id res chain seq x y z
N MET A 1 0.95 8.21 3.23
CA MET A 1 2.17 7.98 2.41
C MET A 1 1.84 6.96 1.32
N VAL A 2 2.36 7.18 0.11
CA VAL A 2 2.35 6.21 -1.00
C VAL A 2 3.79 5.76 -1.24
N ASN A 3 4.01 4.47 -1.46
CA ASN A 3 5.31 3.94 -1.88
C ASN A 3 5.14 3.05 -3.11
N VAL A 4 6.10 3.11 -4.02
CA VAL A 4 6.12 2.31 -5.24
C VAL A 4 7.40 1.47 -5.24
N LEU A 5 7.23 0.16 -5.46
CA LEU A 5 8.31 -0.76 -5.79
C LEU A 5 8.24 -1.00 -7.30
N TYR A 6 9.30 -0.66 -8.03
CA TYR A 6 9.33 -0.78 -9.48
C TYR A 6 10.69 -1.33 -9.94
N THR A 7 10.71 -2.62 -10.27
CA THR A 7 11.87 -3.25 -10.90
C THR A 7 11.86 -2.99 -12.41
N LEU A 8 13.02 -2.60 -12.95
CA LEU A 8 13.20 -2.29 -14.38
C LEU A 8 13.39 -3.54 -15.25
N GLU A 9 14.02 -4.57 -14.69
CA GLU A 9 14.22 -5.85 -15.39
C GLU A 9 12.88 -6.54 -15.68
N GLU A 10 12.84 -7.25 -16.81
CA GLU A 10 11.69 -8.05 -17.22
C GLU A 10 11.40 -9.16 -16.18
N GLY A 11 10.11 -9.38 -15.88
CA GLY A 11 9.70 -10.29 -14.81
C GLY A 11 9.93 -9.76 -13.38
N GLY A 12 10.44 -8.53 -13.23
CA GLY A 12 10.66 -7.89 -11.95
C GLY A 12 9.37 -7.56 -11.18
N LYS A 13 9.46 -7.51 -9.85
CA LYS A 13 8.29 -7.26 -8.99
C LYS A 13 7.90 -5.78 -9.02
N ARG A 14 6.64 -5.51 -9.37
CA ARG A 14 6.04 -4.17 -9.31
C ARG A 14 4.92 -4.15 -8.27
N ALA A 15 4.91 -3.17 -7.39
CA ALA A 15 3.92 -3.09 -6.32
C ALA A 15 3.72 -1.67 -5.80
N VAL A 16 2.55 -1.41 -5.22
CA VAL A 16 2.22 -0.15 -4.56
C VAL A 16 1.81 -0.43 -3.13
N GLY A 17 2.23 0.46 -2.23
CA GLY A 17 1.82 0.46 -0.84
C GLY A 17 1.23 1.80 -0.42
N PHE A 18 0.22 1.72 0.44
CA PHE A 18 -0.41 2.84 1.12
C PHE A 18 -0.16 2.72 2.61
N LYS A 19 0.18 3.84 3.25
CA LYS A 19 0.19 3.97 4.71
C LYS A 19 -0.65 5.17 5.13
N LEU A 20 -1.58 4.94 6.04
CA LEU A 20 -2.40 5.97 6.67
C LEU A 20 -1.76 6.39 7.98
N SER A 21 -1.85 7.69 8.29
CA SER A 21 -1.44 8.23 9.58
C SER A 21 -2.33 7.69 10.70
N ASP A 22 -1.86 7.80 11.95
CA ASP A 22 -2.65 7.40 13.10
C ASP A 22 -3.94 8.25 13.20
N GLY A 23 -5.03 7.66 13.68
CA GLY A 23 -6.35 8.32 13.83
C GLY A 23 -7.14 8.60 12.54
N MET A 24 -6.51 8.65 11.35
CA MET A 24 -7.19 8.95 10.07
C MET A 24 -8.20 7.85 9.64
N PRO A 25 -9.45 8.12 9.24
CA PRO A 25 -10.30 7.07 8.66
C PRO A 25 -9.72 6.50 7.34
N ILE A 26 -10.22 5.34 6.89
CA ILE A 26 -9.90 4.88 5.53
C ILE A 26 -10.64 5.81 4.56
N PRO A 27 -9.99 6.40 3.54
CA PRO A 27 -10.69 7.20 2.53
C PRO A 27 -11.77 6.39 1.82
N GLU A 28 -12.92 7.00 1.52
CA GLU A 28 -14.07 6.32 0.88
C GLU A 28 -13.66 5.64 -0.43
N GLU A 29 -12.77 6.26 -1.20
CA GLU A 29 -12.29 5.71 -2.47
C GLU A 29 -11.48 4.42 -2.30
N PHE A 30 -10.98 4.15 -1.09
CA PHE A 30 -10.18 2.98 -0.74
C PHE A 30 -10.97 1.90 0.00
N GLU A 31 -12.13 2.24 0.55
CA GLU A 31 -12.99 1.30 1.26
C GLU A 31 -13.43 0.16 0.33
N GLY A 32 -13.33 -1.07 0.82
CA GLY A 32 -13.62 -2.28 0.04
C GLY A 32 -12.61 -2.64 -1.06
N LYS A 33 -11.86 -1.68 -1.60
CA LYS A 33 -10.85 -1.91 -2.66
C LYS A 33 -9.54 -2.43 -2.11
N PHE A 34 -9.12 -1.93 -0.95
CA PHE A 34 -7.86 -2.31 -0.32
C PHE A 34 -8.07 -2.87 1.08
N LYS A 35 -7.35 -3.95 1.40
CA LYS A 35 -7.32 -4.51 2.75
C LYS A 35 -6.22 -3.82 3.54
N PHE A 36 -6.60 -3.05 4.56
CA PHE A 36 -5.66 -2.40 5.47
C PHE A 36 -5.39 -3.26 6.70
N ALA A 37 -4.13 -3.61 6.91
CA ALA A 37 -3.67 -4.22 8.15
C ALA A 37 -3.42 -3.12 9.19
N ARG A 38 -3.77 -3.41 10.45
CA ARG A 38 -3.48 -2.55 11.60
C ARG A 38 -2.34 -3.19 12.40
N GLN A 39 -1.24 -2.45 12.56
CA GLN A 39 -0.13 -2.85 13.42
C GLN A 39 0.08 -1.79 14.50
N LYS A 40 0.07 -2.21 15.77
CA LYS A 40 0.32 -1.32 16.90
C LYS A 40 1.82 -1.31 17.22
N SER A 41 2.41 -0.11 17.27
CA SER A 41 3.79 0.13 17.68
C SER A 41 3.83 0.87 19.01
N LYS A 42 4.79 0.51 19.87
CA LYS A 42 5.03 1.25 21.12
C LYS A 42 5.60 2.66 20.87
N LEU A 43 6.34 2.83 19.77
CA LEU A 43 7.01 4.09 19.43
C LEU A 43 6.19 4.98 18.49
N ALA A 44 5.46 4.37 17.54
CA ALA A 44 4.84 5.10 16.42
C ALA A 44 3.30 5.06 16.43
N GLY A 45 2.68 4.62 17.53
CA GLY A 45 1.21 4.51 17.60
C GLY A 45 0.66 3.40 16.70
N THR A 46 -0.52 3.61 16.13
CA THR A 46 -1.15 2.64 15.22
C THR A 46 -0.81 2.94 13.78
N ILE A 47 -0.10 2.00 13.13
CA ILE A 47 0.21 2.07 11.71
C ILE A 47 -0.85 1.28 10.95
N ARG A 48 -1.41 1.90 9.91
CA ARG A 48 -2.32 1.24 8.97
C ARG A 48 -1.72 1.22 7.59
N GLY A 49 -1.53 0.02 7.06
CA GLY A 49 -0.90 -0.17 5.77
C GLY A 49 -1.67 -1.13 4.87
N SER A 50 -1.62 -0.90 3.57
CA SER A 50 -2.01 -1.87 2.55
C SER A 50 -0.91 -1.97 1.50
N PHE A 51 -0.74 -3.16 0.92
CA PHE A 51 0.25 -3.44 -0.11
C PHE A 51 -0.35 -4.41 -1.11
N PHE A 52 -0.13 -4.15 -2.40
CA PHE A 52 -0.58 -5.04 -3.47
C PHE A 52 0.43 -5.05 -4.63
N VAL A 53 0.56 -6.21 -5.25
CA VAL A 53 1.40 -6.45 -6.42
C VAL A 53 0.61 -6.06 -7.66
N ILE A 54 1.23 -5.29 -8.54
CA ILE A 54 0.69 -5.01 -9.86
C ILE A 54 0.83 -6.28 -10.69
N LYS A 55 -0.30 -6.80 -11.16
CA LYS A 55 -0.35 -7.96 -12.06
C LYS A 55 -0.68 -7.47 -13.47
N GLY A 56 -0.04 -8.07 -14.48
CA GLY A 56 -0.24 -7.73 -15.89
C GLY A 56 0.90 -6.88 -16.46
N ASP A 57 1.04 -6.97 -17.77
CA ASP A 57 1.92 -6.13 -18.57
C ASP A 57 1.11 -4.94 -19.11
N TYR A 58 1.62 -3.74 -18.84
CA TYR A 58 0.99 -2.50 -19.27
C TYR A 58 1.90 -1.89 -20.34
N PRO A 59 1.43 -1.75 -21.59
CA PRO A 59 2.19 -1.06 -22.61
C PRO A 59 2.36 0.42 -22.25
N ASP A 60 3.46 1.02 -22.71
CA ASP A 60 3.73 2.46 -22.61
C ASP A 60 2.75 3.31 -23.42
#